data_AF-A0A358N729-F1
#
_entry.id   AF-A0A358N729-F1
#
_cell.length_a   1.000
_cell.length_b   1.000
_cell.length_c   1.000
_cell.angle_alpha   90.00
_cell.angle_beta   90.00
_cell.angle_gamma   90.00
#
_symmetry.space_group_name_H-M   'P 1'
#
loop_
_entity.id
_entity.type
_entity.pdbx_description
1 polymer ?
#
loop_
_entity_poly.entity_id
_entity_poly.type
_entity_poly.pdbx_seq_one_letter_code
_entity_poly.pdbx_strand_id
1 'polypeptide(L)'
;GKIVGKPVEDLASNPLPGGAVEEVYGGPVPENHTLNFIEAINAREQPISDVWTHNQMLEICHLSNIAMRLGRPLDWDADKREVIGDKQANSFLARENRKGYEINM
;
A
#
# COMPACT_ATOMS: atom_id res chain seq x y z
N GLY A 1 -2.02 -13.80 -13.26
CA GLY A 1 -0.67 -13.49 -13.74
C GLY A 1 0.29 -14.55 -13.23
N LYS A 2 1.46 -14.71 -13.86
CA LYS A 2 2.53 -15.57 -13.33
C LYS A 2 3.45 -14.72 -12.47
N ILE A 3 3.94 -15.25 -11.36
CA ILE A 3 4.99 -14.63 -10.56
C ILE A 3 6.31 -15.05 -11.20
N VAL A 4 6.89 -14.16 -12.02
CA VAL A 4 8.08 -14.44 -12.86
C VAL A 4 8.99 -13.21 -12.93
N GLY A 5 10.21 -13.40 -13.43
CA GLY A 5 11.19 -12.35 -13.67
C GLY A 5 12.33 -12.36 -12.66
N LYS A 6 13.28 -11.44 -12.84
CA LYS A 6 14.54 -11.39 -12.09
C LYS A 6 14.39 -11.56 -10.56
N PRO A 7 13.45 -10.86 -9.87
CA PRO A 7 13.30 -11.07 -8.42
C PRO A 7 12.96 -12.50 -8.02
N VAL A 8 12.23 -13.24 -8.86
CA VAL A 8 11.86 -14.64 -8.62
C VAL A 8 13.02 -15.58 -8.95
N GLU A 9 13.74 -15.30 -10.04
CA GLU A 9 14.92 -16.06 -10.46
C GLU A 9 16.06 -15.97 -9.42
N ASP A 10 16.27 -14.78 -8.86
CA ASP A 10 17.32 -14.51 -7.87
C ASP A 10 17.14 -15.33 -6.58
N LEU A 11 15.90 -15.70 -6.21
CA LEU A 11 15.59 -16.50 -5.01
C LEU A 11 16.29 -17.87 -4.99
N ALA A 12 16.65 -18.43 -6.16
CA ALA A 12 17.36 -19.71 -6.23
C ALA A 12 18.77 -19.63 -5.63
N SER A 13 19.41 -18.46 -5.71
CA SER A 13 20.78 -18.22 -5.23
C SER A 13 20.85 -17.31 -4.01
N ASN A 14 19.80 -16.51 -3.79
CA ASN A 14 19.65 -15.59 -2.67
C ASN A 14 18.24 -15.75 -2.06
N PRO A 15 17.98 -16.85 -1.33
CA PRO A 15 16.67 -17.09 -0.74
C PRO A 15 16.34 -16.03 0.30
N LEU A 16 15.05 -15.83 0.54
CA LEU A 16 14.62 -15.01 1.68
C LEU A 16 15.15 -15.60 2.99
N PRO A 17 15.51 -14.76 3.97
CA PRO A 17 15.83 -15.23 5.31
C PRO A 17 14.70 -16.10 5.88
N GLY A 18 15.05 -17.11 6.67
CA GLY A 18 14.05 -17.88 7.41
C GLY A 18 13.26 -16.97 8.35
N GLY A 19 11.93 -17.09 8.35
CA GLY A 19 11.05 -16.24 9.16
C GLY A 19 10.71 -14.89 8.52
N ALA A 20 11.18 -14.58 7.31
CA ALA A 20 10.95 -13.28 6.67
C ALA A 20 9.45 -12.96 6.48
N VAL A 21 8.60 -13.97 6.31
CA VAL A 21 7.15 -13.75 6.16
C VAL A 21 6.54 -13.31 7.49
N GLU A 22 6.89 -14.01 8.57
CA GLU A 22 6.46 -13.71 9.92
C GLU A 22 6.94 -12.34 10.39
N GLU A 23 8.17 -11.95 10.03
CA GLU A 23 8.71 -10.63 10.32
C GLU A 23 7.88 -9.52 9.65
N VAL A 24 7.53 -9.69 8.36
CA VAL A 24 6.66 -8.73 7.64
C VAL A 24 5.24 -8.74 8.19
N TYR A 25 4.73 -9.90 8.60
CA TYR A 25 3.37 -10.04 9.13
C TYR A 25 3.27 -9.61 10.60
N GLY A 26 4.39 -9.38 11.29
CA GLY A 26 4.41 -9.02 12.71
C GLY A 26 3.98 -10.17 13.64
N GLY A 27 4.01 -11.41 13.16
CA GLY A 27 3.52 -12.57 13.89
C GLY A 27 3.41 -13.84 13.05
N PRO A 28 2.84 -14.93 13.61
CA PRO A 28 2.64 -16.18 12.89
C PRO A 28 1.80 -15.98 11.62
N VAL A 29 2.12 -16.73 10.56
CA VAL A 29 1.32 -16.71 9.34
C VAL A 29 -0.05 -17.33 9.63
N PRO A 30 -1.16 -16.58 9.49
CA PRO A 30 -2.49 -17.10 9.75
C PRO A 30 -2.94 -18.04 8.63
N GLU A 31 -3.90 -18.91 8.92
CA GLU A 31 -4.50 -19.78 7.89
C GLU A 31 -5.16 -18.97 6.77
N ASN A 32 -5.86 -17.88 7.13
CA ASN A 32 -6.48 -16.97 6.18
C ASN A 32 -6.69 -15.56 6.79
N HIS A 33 -7.01 -14.61 5.92
CA HIS A 33 -7.21 -13.21 6.26
C HIS A 33 -8.36 -12.99 7.26
N THR A 34 -9.49 -13.67 7.08
CA THR A 34 -10.67 -13.52 7.96
C THR A 34 -10.38 -14.03 9.37
N LEU A 35 -9.65 -15.14 9.50
CA LEU A 35 -9.25 -15.67 10.79
C LEU A 35 -8.36 -14.67 11.54
N ASN A 36 -7.33 -14.12 10.88
CA ASN A 36 -6.47 -13.10 11.49
C ASN A 36 -7.27 -11.90 12.01
N PHE A 37 -8.24 -11.42 11.23
CA PHE A 37 -9.08 -10.31 11.64
C PHE A 37 -9.93 -10.63 12.88
N ILE A 38 -10.56 -11.80 12.93
CA ILE A 38 -11.37 -12.24 14.09
C ILE A 38 -10.49 -12.42 15.33
N GLU A 39 -9.31 -13.03 15.18
CA GLU A 39 -8.35 -13.22 16.27
C GLU A 39 -7.86 -11.88 16.82
N ALA A 40 -7.51 -10.93 15.94
CA ALA A 40 -7.10 -9.59 16.32
C ALA A 40 -8.20 -8.83 17.08
N ILE A 41 -9.47 -8.97 16.68
CA ILE A 41 -10.61 -8.40 17.42
C ILE A 41 -10.68 -8.98 18.84
N ASN A 42 -10.60 -10.31 18.96
CA ASN A 42 -10.70 -11.00 20.24
C ASN A 42 -9.54 -10.63 21.17
N ALA A 43 -8.33 -10.53 20.62
CA ALA A 43 -7.12 -10.14 21.36
C ALA A 43 -7.02 -8.63 21.62
N ARG A 44 -7.81 -7.81 20.91
CA ARG A 44 -7.69 -6.34 20.86
C ARG A 44 -6.31 -5.87 20.35
N GLU A 45 -5.83 -6.55 19.32
CA GLU A 45 -4.56 -6.26 18.66
C GLU A 45 -4.78 -5.73 17.23
N GLN A 46 -3.73 -5.17 16.64
CA GLN A 46 -3.75 -4.69 15.27
C GLN A 46 -3.69 -5.91 14.31
N PRO A 47 -4.65 -6.08 13.37
CA PRO A 47 -4.53 -7.14 12.36
C PRO A 47 -3.38 -6.85 11.38
N ILE A 48 -2.93 -7.89 10.67
CA ILE A 48 -1.85 -7.80 9.67
C ILE A 48 -2.19 -6.76 8.58
N SER A 49 -3.47 -6.64 8.22
CA SER A 49 -3.95 -5.67 7.25
C SER A 49 -4.71 -4.54 7.95
N ASP A 50 -3.97 -3.60 8.54
CA ASP A 50 -4.55 -2.42 9.15
C ASP A 50 -4.98 -1.35 8.14
N VAL A 51 -5.78 -0.39 8.62
CA VAL A 51 -6.33 0.68 7.79
C VAL A 51 -5.25 1.62 7.23
N TRP A 52 -4.16 1.84 7.96
CA TRP A 52 -3.14 2.82 7.59
C TRP A 52 -2.21 2.27 6.51
N THR A 53 -1.67 1.07 6.72
CA THR A 53 -0.83 0.39 5.71
C THR A 53 -1.63 0.10 4.45
N HIS A 54 -2.91 -0.28 4.59
CA HIS A 54 -3.78 -0.50 3.44
C HIS A 54 -4.07 0.80 2.68
N ASN A 55 -4.36 1.91 3.39
CA ASN A 55 -4.54 3.21 2.76
C ASN A 55 -3.27 3.65 2.01
N GLN A 56 -2.09 3.48 2.61
CA GLN A 56 -0.81 3.81 1.97
C GLN A 56 -0.58 2.96 0.71
N MET A 57 -0.89 1.66 0.75
CA MET A 57 -0.83 0.80 -0.44
C MET A 57 -1.79 1.27 -1.55
N LEU A 58 -3.00 1.70 -1.21
CA LEU A 58 -3.97 2.20 -2.19
C LEU A 58 -3.51 3.49 -2.89
N GLU A 59 -2.67 4.30 -2.25
CA GLU A 59 -2.06 5.47 -2.91
C GLU A 59 -1.29 5.07 -4.16
N ILE A 60 -0.58 3.94 -4.14
CA ILE A 60 0.20 3.44 -5.28
C ILE A 60 -0.70 3.17 -6.49
N CYS A 61 -1.90 2.62 -6.26
CA CYS A 61 -2.88 2.39 -7.32
C CYS A 61 -3.31 3.73 -7.97
N HIS A 62 -3.55 4.75 -7.16
CA HIS A 62 -3.91 6.08 -7.66
C HIS A 62 -2.75 6.78 -8.37
N LEU A 63 -1.55 6.73 -7.79
CA LEU A 63 -0.34 7.29 -8.39
C LEU A 63 0.00 6.62 -9.71
N SER A 64 -0.17 5.30 -9.82
CA SER A 64 0.01 4.56 -11.08
C SER A 64 -0.95 5.07 -12.16
N ASN A 65 -2.22 5.28 -11.81
CA ASN A 65 -3.20 5.84 -12.74
C ASN A 65 -2.85 7.29 -13.16
N ILE A 66 -2.35 8.12 -12.23
CA ILE A 66 -1.91 9.49 -12.55
C ILE A 66 -0.69 9.45 -13.47
N ALA A 67 0.31 8.62 -13.17
CA ALA A 67 1.51 8.44 -13.98
C ALA A 67 1.16 7.97 -15.40
N MET A 68 0.27 6.98 -15.53
CA MET A 68 -0.24 6.51 -16.82
C MET A 68 -0.96 7.63 -17.58
N ARG A 69 -1.79 8.42 -16.90
CA ARG A 69 -2.56 9.51 -17.53
C ARG A 69 -1.67 10.64 -18.03
N LEU A 70 -0.59 10.95 -17.30
CA LEU A 70 0.36 11.99 -17.65
C LEU A 70 1.48 11.48 -18.57
N GLY A 71 1.61 10.17 -18.75
CA GLY A 71 2.63 9.54 -19.60
C GLY A 71 4.05 9.70 -19.07
N ARG A 72 4.23 9.83 -17.75
CA ARG A 72 5.54 10.07 -17.11
C ARG A 72 5.60 9.53 -15.68
N PRO A 73 6.79 9.19 -15.16
CA PRO A 73 6.95 8.80 -13.76
C PRO A 73 6.63 9.97 -12.82
N LEU A 74 6.30 9.64 -11.58
CA LEU A 74 6.03 10.58 -10.48
C LEU A 74 7.02 10.32 -9.34
N ASP A 75 7.44 11.39 -8.68
CA ASP A 75 8.23 11.32 -7.44
C ASP A 75 7.32 11.62 -6.26
N TRP A 76 7.13 10.66 -5.35
CA TRP A 76 6.11 10.70 -4.30
C TRP A 76 6.76 10.84 -2.92
N ASP A 77 6.38 11.89 -2.20
CA ASP A 77 6.67 12.05 -0.78
C ASP A 77 5.54 11.38 0.02
N ALA A 78 5.78 10.17 0.53
CA ALA A 78 4.76 9.40 1.25
C ALA A 78 4.41 10.00 2.62
N ASP A 79 5.33 10.74 3.24
CA ASP A 79 5.10 11.37 4.54
C ASP A 79 4.20 12.61 4.39
N LYS A 80 4.45 13.42 3.37
CA LYS A 80 3.62 14.60 3.06
C LYS A 80 2.40 14.29 2.19
N ARG A 81 2.38 13.10 1.59
CA ARG A 81 1.37 12.65 0.61
C ARG A 81 1.22 13.64 -0.56
N GLU A 82 2.35 14.02 -1.15
CA GLU A 82 2.41 14.92 -2.30
C GLU A 82 3.36 14.43 -3.40
N VAL A 83 3.08 14.81 -4.65
CA VAL A 83 4.03 14.60 -5.75
C VAL A 83 5.04 15.75 -5.76
N ILE A 84 6.32 15.44 -5.56
CA ILE A 84 7.37 16.43 -5.33
C ILE A 84 7.48 17.37 -6.55
N GLY A 85 7.27 18.67 -6.33
CA GLY A 85 7.44 19.71 -7.35
C GLY A 85 6.42 19.71 -8.50
N ASP A 86 5.35 18.90 -8.43
CA ASP A 86 4.47 18.65 -9.57
C ASP A 86 3.03 19.13 -9.33
N LYS A 87 2.77 20.40 -9.63
CA LYS A 87 1.43 20.99 -9.44
C LYS A 87 0.35 20.29 -10.26
N GLN A 88 0.69 19.77 -11.44
CA GLN A 88 -0.30 19.11 -12.31
C GLN A 88 -0.69 17.75 -11.72
N ALA A 89 0.28 16.91 -11.31
CA ALA A 89 -0.04 15.63 -10.69
C ALA A 89 -0.76 15.80 -9.35
N ASN A 90 -0.33 16.76 -8.53
CA ASN A 90 -1.00 17.08 -7.25
C ASN A 90 -2.47 17.49 -7.43
N SER A 91 -2.83 18.10 -8.57
CA SER A 91 -4.23 18.45 -8.86
C SER A 91 -5.18 17.24 -9.01
N PHE A 92 -4.64 16.02 -9.17
CA PHE A 92 -5.42 14.78 -9.22
C PHE A 92 -5.57 14.08 -7.86
N LEU A 93 -4.86 14.51 -6.81
CA LEU A 93 -4.89 13.85 -5.50
C LEU A 93 -6.21 14.04 -4.75
N ALA A 94 -6.93 15.12 -5.06
CA ALA A 94 -8.21 15.43 -4.47
C ALA A 94 -9.18 15.90 -5.54
N ARG A 95 -10.47 15.73 -5.26
CA ARG A 95 -11.57 16.32 -6.01
C ARG A 95 -12.22 17.40 -5.17
N GLU A 96 -12.86 18.36 -5.83
CA GLU A 96 -13.74 19.29 -5.12
C GLU A 96 -14.84 18.49 -4.41
N ASN A 97 -14.99 18.73 -3.10
CA ASN A 97 -16.05 18.12 -2.33
C ASN A 97 -17.40 18.66 -2.79
N ARG A 98 -18.43 17.81 -2.75
CA ARG A 98 -19.78 18.24 -3.08
C ARG A 98 -20.26 19.21 -2.00
N LYS A 99 -20.93 20.30 -2.40
CA LYS A 99 -21.53 21.26 -1.46
C LYS A 99 -22.35 20.54 -0.36
N GLY A 100 -22.02 20.81 0.90
CA GLY A 100 -22.64 20.21 2.09
C GLY A 100 -22.05 18.86 2.53
N TYR A 101 -21.00 18.38 1.86
CA TYR A 101 -20.25 17.16 2.19
C TYR A 101 -18.74 17.42 2.27
N GLU A 102 -18.36 18.65 2.61
CA GLU A 102 -16.98 19.05 2.85
C GLU A 102 -16.45 18.33 4.09
N ILE A 103 -15.21 17.84 4.00
CA ILE A 103 -14.48 17.27 5.13
C ILE A 103 -13.36 18.24 5.54
N ASN A 104 -13.10 18.34 6.84
CA ASN A 104 -11.89 19.00 7.32
C ASN A 104 -10.72 18.03 7.10
N MET A 105 -9.78 18.43 6.24
CA MET A 105 -8.49 17.75 6.11
C MET A 105 -7.49 18.31 7.11
#